data_AF-A0A6N9VHG1-F1
#
_entry.id   AF-A0A6N9VHG1-F1
#
_cell.length_a   1.000
_cell.length_b   1.000
_cell.length_c   1.000
_cell.angle_alpha   90.00
_cell.angle_beta   90.00
_cell.angle_gamma   90.00
#
_symmetry.space_group_name_H-M   'P 1'
#
loop_
_entity.id
_entity.type
_entity.pdbx_description
1 polymer ?
#
loop_
_entity_poly.entity_id
_entity_poly.type
_entity_poly.pdbx_seq_one_letter_code
_entity_poly.pdbx_strand_id
1 'polypeptide(L)'
;AYLDFGPMAVLSSSPERFLRIDRYGRMESKPIKGTRPRGATPQEDAALVRALATCEKDRAENLMIVDLVRHDLGRCAEVGSVVAEPVFQVESYATVHQLVSTVTARLRQDSGPVAAVRAAFP
;
A
#
# COMPACT_ATOMS: atom_id res chain seq x y z
N ALA A 1 -1.62 16.52 1.24
CA ALA A 1 -2.84 17.08 0.63
C ALA A 1 -3.44 18.11 1.57
N TYR A 2 -3.90 19.24 1.02
CA TYR A 2 -4.72 20.23 1.72
C TYR A 2 -6.01 20.39 0.93
N LEU A 3 -7.15 20.15 1.56
CA LEU A 3 -8.49 20.27 0.96
C LEU A 3 -9.27 21.28 1.80
N ASP A 4 -9.78 22.33 1.17
CA ASP A 4 -10.58 23.37 1.82
C ASP A 4 -12.01 23.30 1.29
N PHE A 5 -12.96 23.08 2.19
CA PHE A 5 -14.38 23.00 1.87
C PHE A 5 -15.18 24.20 2.40
N GLY A 6 -14.52 25.25 2.92
CA GLY A 6 -15.16 26.40 3.55
C GLY A 6 -15.21 26.24 5.09
N PRO A 7 -16.32 25.76 5.68
CA PRO A 7 -16.40 25.57 7.13
C PRO A 7 -15.54 24.41 7.66
N MET A 8 -14.90 23.64 6.77
CA MET A 8 -14.06 22.51 7.12
C MET A 8 -12.84 22.46 6.19
N ALA A 9 -11.68 22.15 6.74
CA ALA A 9 -10.48 21.84 5.97
C ALA A 9 -9.87 20.50 6.41
N VAL A 10 -9.24 19.80 5.48
CA VAL A 10 -8.50 18.56 5.72
C VAL A 10 -7.05 18.75 5.32
N LEU A 11 -6.14 18.62 6.30
CA LEU A 11 -4.70 18.52 6.06
C LEU A 11 -4.26 17.08 6.32
N SER A 12 -3.64 16.46 5.31
CA SER A 12 -3.19 15.07 5.39
C SER A 12 -1.80 14.89 4.79
N SER A 13 -0.98 14.07 5.45
CA SER A 13 0.30 13.57 4.94
C SER A 13 0.29 12.03 5.01
N SER A 14 -0.62 11.39 4.28
CA SER A 14 -0.73 9.92 4.26
C SER A 14 0.57 9.27 3.76
N PRO A 15 1.16 8.33 4.53
CA PRO A 15 2.29 7.53 4.06
C PRO A 15 1.85 6.38 3.13
N GLU A 16 0.56 6.03 3.15
CA GLU A 16 0.04 4.84 2.49
C GLU A 16 -0.77 5.19 1.24
N ARG A 17 -0.46 4.52 0.13
CA ARG A 17 -1.24 4.61 -1.11
C ARG A 17 -2.38 3.61 -1.05
N PHE A 18 -3.58 4.14 -0.78
CA PHE A 18 -4.81 3.37 -0.85
C PHE A 18 -5.05 2.78 -2.25
N LEU A 19 -5.21 3.63 -3.27
CA LEU A 19 -5.40 3.19 -4.65
C LEU A 19 -4.93 4.26 -5.64
N ARG A 20 -4.19 3.84 -6.67
CA ARG A 20 -3.85 4.64 -7.86
C ARG A 20 -4.39 3.91 -9.09
N ILE A 21 -5.08 4.66 -9.95
CA ILE A 21 -5.57 4.15 -11.24
C ILE A 21 -5.05 5.08 -12.32
N ASP A 22 -4.28 4.55 -13.27
CA ASP A 22 -3.78 5.34 -14.39
C ASP A 22 -4.77 5.40 -15.57
N ARG A 23 -4.45 6.23 -16.58
CA ARG A 23 -5.27 6.40 -17.79
C ARG A 23 -5.44 5.12 -18.62
N TYR A 24 -4.65 4.09 -18.36
CA TYR A 24 -4.67 2.80 -19.06
C TYR A 24 -5.38 1.72 -18.23
N GLY A 25 -6.03 2.11 -17.12
CA GLY A 25 -6.76 1.22 -16.24
C GLY A 25 -5.87 0.37 -15.33
N ARG A 26 -4.57 0.66 -15.18
CA ARG A 26 -3.73 -0.06 -14.21
C ARG A 26 -4.03 0.44 -12.81
N MET A 27 -4.52 -0.45 -11.97
CA MET A 27 -4.77 -0.24 -10.55
C MET A 27 -3.53 -0.64 -9.75
N GLU A 28 -3.21 0.11 -8.70
CA GLU A 28 -2.09 -0.15 -7.81
C GLU A 28 -2.41 0.31 -6.38
N SER A 29 -2.25 -0.59 -5.42
CA SER A 29 -2.32 -0.32 -3.98
C SER A 29 -1.00 -0.72 -3.32
N LYS A 30 -0.58 0.02 -2.29
CA LYS A 30 0.66 -0.26 -1.54
C LYS A 30 0.38 -0.40 -0.04
N PRO A 31 -0.18 -1.53 0.42
CA PRO A 31 -0.42 -1.75 1.83
C PRO A 31 0.86 -1.77 2.67
N ILE A 32 0.75 -1.24 3.89
CA ILE A 32 1.86 -1.15 4.87
C ILE A 32 1.51 -1.96 6.13
N LYS A 33 2.39 -2.90 6.52
CA LYS A 33 2.34 -3.55 7.83
C LYS A 33 3.74 -3.92 8.29
N GLY A 34 4.12 -3.41 9.46
CA GLY A 34 5.48 -3.42 9.95
C GLY A 34 6.11 -2.04 9.80
N THR A 35 6.58 -1.48 10.91
CA THR A 35 7.23 -0.16 10.94
C THR A 35 8.32 -0.18 12.00
N ARG A 36 9.45 0.47 11.70
CA ARG A 36 10.54 0.71 12.65
C ARG A 36 10.98 2.17 12.55
N PRO A 37 11.48 2.80 13.64
CA PRO A 37 12.05 4.14 13.55
C PRO A 37 13.36 4.12 12.75
N ARG A 38 13.90 5.30 12.44
CA ARG A 38 15.30 5.42 12.00
C ARG A 38 16.26 5.16 13.17
N GLY A 39 17.41 4.57 12.88
CA GLY A 39 18.49 4.40 13.85
C GLY A 39 19.25 5.71 14.10
N ALA A 40 19.89 5.84 15.27
CA ALA A 40 20.73 7.01 15.57
C ALA A 40 22.09 6.92 14.87
N THR A 41 22.49 5.72 14.47
CA THR A 41 23.71 5.44 13.70
C THR A 41 23.41 4.62 12.44
N PRO A 42 24.26 4.67 11.40
CA PRO A 42 24.08 3.83 10.21
C PRO A 42 23.99 2.33 10.52
N GLN A 43 24.70 1.86 11.54
CA GLN A 43 24.71 0.46 11.97
C GLN A 43 23.38 0.05 12.59
N GLU A 44 22.84 0.89 13.48
CA GLU A 44 21.51 0.69 14.07
C GLU A 44 20.41 0.76 13.00
N ASP A 45 20.50 1.73 12.09
CA ASP A 45 19.52 1.91 11.01
C ASP A 45 19.45 0.66 10.13
N ALA A 46 20.62 0.12 9.74
CA ALA A 46 20.70 -1.12 8.98
C ALA A 46 20.22 -2.35 9.78
N ALA A 47 20.43 -2.39 11.09
CA ALA A 47 19.92 -3.46 11.94
C ALA A 47 18.38 -3.44 12.04
N LEU A 48 17.78 -2.24 12.14
CA LEU A 48 16.33 -2.06 12.15
C LEU A 48 15.69 -2.47 10.81
N VAL A 49 16.32 -2.13 9.68
CA VAL A 49 15.89 -2.60 8.35
C VAL A 49 15.92 -4.12 8.27
N ARG A 50 17.01 -4.76 8.70
CA ARG A 50 17.11 -6.23 8.69
C ARG A 50 16.06 -6.88 9.59
N ALA A 51 15.89 -6.34 10.80
CA ALA A 51 14.90 -6.85 11.76
C ALA A 51 13.46 -6.73 11.23
N LEU A 52 13.15 -5.65 10.51
CA LEU A 52 11.85 -5.49 9.85
C LEU A 52 11.67 -6.46 8.68
N ALA A 53 12.69 -6.64 7.85
CA ALA A 53 12.64 -7.53 6.68
C ALA A 53 12.45 -9.01 7.07
N THR A 54 12.94 -9.42 8.24
CA THR A 54 12.88 -10.82 8.69
C THR A 54 11.85 -11.09 9.78
N CYS A 55 11.09 -10.08 10.23
CA CYS A 55 10.08 -10.28 11.26
C CYS A 55 8.90 -11.12 10.73
N GLU A 56 8.77 -12.35 11.22
CA GLU A 56 7.71 -13.28 10.80
C GLU A 56 6.31 -12.73 11.08
N LYS A 57 6.12 -12.07 12.24
CA LYS A 57 4.84 -11.43 12.59
C LYS A 57 4.47 -10.34 11.59
N ASP A 58 5.39 -9.41 11.30
CA ASP A 58 5.13 -8.30 10.37
C ASP A 58 4.84 -8.84 8.95
N ARG A 59 5.56 -9.88 8.51
CA ARG A 59 5.29 -10.54 7.21
C ARG A 59 3.94 -11.24 7.18
N ALA A 60 3.54 -11.93 8.25
CA ALA A 60 2.24 -12.59 8.33
C ALA A 60 1.08 -11.58 8.29
N GLU A 61 1.19 -10.49 9.07
CA GLU A 61 0.21 -9.40 9.04
C GLU A 61 0.15 -8.72 7.67
N ASN A 62 1.31 -8.47 7.05
CA ASN A 62 1.38 -7.88 5.71
C ASN A 62 0.76 -8.80 4.66
N LEU A 63 1.00 -10.12 4.71
CA LEU A 63 0.41 -11.09 3.81
C LEU A 63 -1.12 -11.11 3.91
N MET A 64 -1.66 -11.07 5.13
CA MET A 64 -3.11 -10.99 5.36
C MET A 64 -3.71 -9.76 4.66
N ILE A 65 -3.05 -8.60 4.75
CA ILE A 65 -3.51 -7.38 4.08
C ILE A 65 -3.33 -7.47 2.56
N VAL A 66 -2.23 -8.07 2.08
CA VAL A 66 -2.05 -8.31 0.64
C VAL A 66 -3.20 -9.15 0.08
N ASP A 67 -3.59 -10.22 0.77
CA ASP A 67 -4.70 -11.06 0.32
C ASP A 67 -6.05 -10.34 0.36
N LEU A 68 -6.30 -9.51 1.39
CA LEU A 68 -7.47 -8.63 1.43
C LEU A 68 -7.51 -7.69 0.22
N VAL A 69 -6.40 -7.00 -0.05
CA VAL A 69 -6.30 -6.05 -1.18
C VAL A 69 -6.45 -6.76 -2.52
N ARG A 70 -5.88 -7.97 -2.68
CA ARG A 70 -6.05 -8.79 -3.89
C ARG A 70 -7.54 -9.13 -4.12
N HIS A 71 -8.23 -9.56 -3.07
CA HIS A 71 -9.66 -9.83 -3.11
C HIS A 71 -10.46 -8.58 -3.50
N ASP A 72 -10.11 -7.43 -2.93
CA ASP A 72 -10.82 -6.18 -3.16
C ASP A 72 -10.64 -5.63 -4.57
N LEU A 73 -9.41 -5.60 -5.08
CA LEU A 73 -9.15 -5.25 -6.48
C LEU A 73 -9.79 -6.24 -7.44
N GLY A 74 -9.83 -7.52 -7.08
CA GLY A 74 -10.44 -8.60 -7.86
C GLY A 74 -11.91 -8.35 -8.23
N ARG A 75 -12.67 -7.62 -7.41
CA ARG A 75 -14.08 -7.27 -7.70
C ARG A 75 -14.26 -6.41 -8.95
N CYS A 76 -13.24 -5.65 -9.33
CA CYS A 76 -13.26 -4.71 -10.46
C CYS A 76 -12.15 -4.98 -11.48
N ALA A 77 -11.39 -6.06 -11.31
CA ALA A 77 -10.25 -6.37 -12.17
C ALA A 77 -10.62 -7.32 -13.31
N GLU A 78 -9.84 -7.27 -14.39
CA GLU A 78 -9.81 -8.35 -15.38
C GLU A 78 -9.36 -9.66 -14.72
N VAL A 79 -10.02 -10.76 -15.06
CA VAL A 79 -9.70 -12.09 -14.51
C VAL A 79 -8.24 -12.43 -14.77
N GLY A 80 -7.52 -12.83 -13.71
CA GLY A 80 -6.10 -13.18 -13.78
C GLY A 80 -5.13 -12.01 -13.79
N SER A 81 -5.59 -10.75 -13.76
CA SER A 81 -4.70 -9.57 -13.80
C SER A 81 -4.16 -9.15 -12.43
N VAL A 82 -4.69 -9.71 -11.33
CA VAL A 82 -4.29 -9.34 -9.96
C VAL A 82 -2.96 -9.98 -9.59
N VAL A 83 -1.94 -9.15 -9.36
CA VAL A 83 -0.57 -9.56 -9.04
C VAL A 83 -0.08 -8.84 -7.79
N ALA A 84 0.51 -9.59 -6.85
CA ALA A 84 1.17 -9.04 -5.67
C ALA A 84 2.70 -9.17 -5.84
N GLU A 85 3.33 -8.09 -6.31
CA GLU A 85 4.77 -8.03 -6.54
C GLU A 85 5.25 -6.57 -6.63
N PRO A 86 6.34 -6.18 -5.92
CA PRO A 86 7.02 -6.95 -4.89
C PRO A 86 6.20 -7.05 -3.59
N VAL A 87 6.47 -8.10 -2.80
CA VAL A 87 5.94 -8.26 -1.43
C VAL A 87 7.07 -8.14 -0.40
N PHE A 88 6.74 -7.64 0.79
CA PHE A 88 7.66 -7.51 1.92
C PHE A 88 8.90 -6.64 1.63
N GLN A 89 8.73 -5.59 0.84
CA GLN A 89 9.81 -4.65 0.55
C GLN A 89 9.96 -3.66 1.71
N VAL A 90 11.16 -3.52 2.26
CA VAL A 90 11.43 -2.45 3.22
C VAL A 90 11.71 -1.16 2.46
N GLU A 91 10.90 -0.14 2.70
CA GLU A 91 11.08 1.23 2.21
C GLU A 91 11.51 2.15 3.37
N SER A 92 12.57 2.94 3.16
CA SER A 92 13.10 3.87 4.16
C SER A 92 12.66 5.30 3.87
N TYR A 93 12.05 5.93 4.85
CA TYR A 93 11.60 7.32 4.83
C TYR A 93 12.42 8.18 5.80
N ALA A 94 12.13 9.48 5.86
CA ALA A 94 12.87 10.41 6.71
C ALA A 94 12.85 10.03 8.19
N THR A 95 11.73 9.48 8.69
CA THR A 95 11.53 9.20 10.12
C THR A 95 11.31 7.72 10.45
N VAL A 96 11.02 6.87 9.47
CA VAL A 96 10.68 5.46 9.67
C VAL A 96 11.14 4.58 8.52
N HIS A 97 11.26 3.28 8.79
CA HIS A 97 11.27 2.19 7.80
C HIS A 97 9.91 1.51 7.81
N GLN A 98 9.40 1.13 6.64
CA GLN A 98 8.10 0.49 6.49
C GLN A 98 8.20 -0.75 5.63
N LEU A 99 7.47 -1.80 6.01
CA LEU A 99 7.36 -3.01 5.20
C LEU A 99 6.13 -2.87 4.30
N VAL A 100 6.39 -2.71 3.01
CA VAL A 100 5.45 -2.35 1.96
C VAL A 100 5.32 -3.51 0.99
N SER A 101 4.10 -3.82 0.59
CA SER A 101 3.83 -4.72 -0.53
C SER A 101 3.07 -3.96 -1.61
N THR A 102 3.21 -4.38 -2.87
CA THR A 102 2.52 -3.77 -4.00
C THR A 102 1.55 -4.76 -4.61
N VAL A 103 0.27 -4.38 -4.68
CA VAL A 103 -0.76 -5.15 -5.38
C VAL A 103 -1.22 -4.36 -6.58
N THR A 104 -1.18 -4.98 -7.76
CA THR A 104 -1.58 -4.39 -9.03
C THR A 104 -2.65 -5.21 -9.70
N ALA A 105 -3.46 -4.55 -10.53
CA ALA A 105 -4.50 -5.21 -11.33
C ALA A 105 -4.84 -4.36 -12.56
N ARG A 106 -5.55 -4.95 -13.54
CA ARG A 106 -6.12 -4.21 -14.65
C ARG A 106 -7.62 -4.00 -14.40
N LEU A 107 -8.10 -2.76 -14.46
CA LEU A 107 -9.52 -2.45 -14.37
C LEU A 107 -10.26 -3.07 -15.58
N ARG A 108 -11.34 -3.81 -15.32
CA ARG A 108 -12.18 -4.38 -16.39
C ARG A 108 -12.92 -3.30 -17.18
N GLN A 109 -13.23 -3.57 -18.46
CA GLN A 109 -13.83 -2.59 -19.38
C GLN A 109 -15.23 -2.11 -18.96
N ASP A 110 -16.00 -2.93 -18.24
CA ASP A 110 -17.33 -2.64 -17.71
C ASP A 110 -17.29 -2.02 -16.29
N SER A 111 -16.11 -1.66 -15.79
CA SER A 111 -15.93 -0.98 -14.50
C SER A 111 -15.31 0.40 -14.67
N GLY A 112 -15.44 1.21 -13.62
CA GLY A 112 -14.91 2.57 -13.58
C GLY A 112 -14.01 2.82 -12.37
N PRO A 113 -13.17 3.87 -12.38
CA PRO A 113 -12.31 4.22 -11.26
C PRO A 113 -13.06 4.39 -9.92
N VAL A 114 -14.25 5.00 -9.96
CA VAL A 114 -15.09 5.19 -8.77
C VAL A 114 -15.60 3.85 -8.23
N ALA A 115 -15.93 2.89 -9.10
CA ALA A 115 -16.36 1.56 -8.67
C ALA A 115 -15.20 0.80 -8.02
N ALA A 116 -13.99 0.92 -8.56
CA ALA A 116 -12.79 0.33 -7.95
C ALA A 116 -12.47 0.93 -6.57
N VAL A 117 -12.58 2.26 -6.41
CA VAL A 117 -12.45 2.92 -5.10
C VAL A 117 -13.51 2.40 -4.13
N ARG A 118 -14.79 2.34 -4.54
CA ARG A 118 -15.88 1.80 -3.70
C ARG A 118 -15.70 0.33 -3.34
N ALA A 119 -15.14 -0.46 -4.26
CA ALA A 119 -14.80 -1.84 -3.97
C ALA A 119 -13.73 -1.87 -2.88
N ALA A 120 -12.58 -1.21 -3.06
CA ALA A 120 -11.47 -1.33 -2.11
C ALA A 120 -11.65 -0.61 -0.77
N PHE A 121 -12.59 0.31 -0.64
CA PHE A 121 -12.74 1.14 0.56
C PHE A 121 -13.39 0.31 1.69
N PRO A 122 -12.97 0.48 2.96
CA PRO A 122 -12.11 1.53 3.52
C PRO A 122 -10.60 1.33 3.38
#